data_AF-A0A0A7DLX9-F1
#
_entry.id   AF-A0A0A7DLX9-F1
#
_cell.length_a   1.000
_cell.length_b   1.000
_cell.length_c   1.000
_cell.angle_alpha   90.00
_cell.angle_beta   90.00
_cell.angle_gamma   90.00
#
_symmetry.space_group_name_H-M   'P 1'
#
loop_
_entity.id
_entity.type
_entity.pdbx_description
1 polymer ?
#
loop_
_entity_poly.entity_id
_entity_poly.type
_entity_poly.pdbx_seq_one_letter_code
_entity_poly.pdbx_strand_id
1 'polypeptide(L)'
;RSYKSQILVLTYPLIGNYGIPSHADVDEYGLPKHFEWINGVSVSGLIVGEICETPSHWRHTKTLSKWMEENGVPGLSGLDTRVLTKKIREQGTILGRIIPNVPDPKRDFAFTDPNEKNLVA
;
A
#
# COMPACT_ATOMS: atom_id res chain seq x y z
N ARG A 1 -5.36 -13.61 -0.69
CA ARG A 1 -5.10 -12.20 -0.31
C ARG A 1 -5.52 -11.32 -1.47
N SER A 2 -6.50 -10.44 -1.30
CA SER A 2 -7.16 -9.78 -2.44
C SER A 2 -6.30 -8.70 -3.12
N TYR A 3 -5.44 -8.00 -2.38
CA TYR A 3 -4.58 -6.94 -2.91
C TYR A 3 -3.16 -7.38 -3.27
N LYS A 4 -2.89 -8.70 -3.30
CA LYS A 4 -1.58 -9.23 -3.67
C LYS A 4 -1.25 -8.81 -5.10
N SER A 5 -0.03 -8.33 -5.33
CA SER A 5 0.42 -7.86 -6.65
C SER A 5 -0.31 -6.62 -7.18
N GLN A 6 -1.03 -5.89 -6.33
CA GLN A 6 -1.77 -4.67 -6.72
C GLN A 6 -1.16 -3.43 -6.06
N ILE A 7 -1.23 -2.31 -6.78
CA ILE A 7 -0.92 -0.98 -6.24
C ILE A 7 -2.24 -0.37 -5.78
N LEU A 8 -2.34 -0.10 -4.47
CA LEU A 8 -3.55 0.44 -3.88
C LEU A 8 -3.52 1.96 -3.89
N VAL A 9 -4.59 2.58 -4.40
CA VAL A 9 -4.79 4.03 -4.37
C VAL A 9 -5.88 4.34 -3.35
N LEU A 10 -5.55 5.08 -2.29
CA LEU A 10 -6.52 5.46 -1.28
C LEU A 10 -7.23 6.77 -1.67
N THR A 11 -8.55 6.74 -1.57
CA THR A 11 -9.42 7.89 -1.91
C THR A 11 -9.52 8.89 -0.78
N TYR A 12 -9.35 8.45 0.47
CA TYR A 12 -9.27 9.34 1.61
C TYR A 12 -7.92 10.07 1.61
N PRO A 13 -7.89 11.41 1.70
CA PRO A 13 -6.67 12.18 1.45
C PRO A 13 -5.65 12.04 2.57
N LEU A 14 -6.06 11.97 3.84
CA LEU A 14 -5.16 11.94 5.00
C LEU A 14 -4.99 10.51 5.51
N ILE A 15 -3.84 9.88 5.25
CA ILE A 15 -3.61 8.48 5.61
C ILE A 15 -2.53 8.36 6.68
N GLY A 16 -2.73 7.43 7.63
CA GLY A 16 -1.77 7.13 8.69
C GLY A 16 -1.99 7.91 9.98
N ASN A 17 -3.11 8.62 10.13
CA ASN A 17 -3.47 9.41 11.31
C ASN A 17 -3.45 8.61 12.63
N TYR A 18 -3.76 7.31 12.59
CA TYR A 18 -3.72 6.44 13.77
C TYR A 18 -2.43 5.63 13.92
N GLY A 19 -1.48 5.78 12.98
CA GLY A 19 -0.28 4.96 12.93
C GLY A 19 -0.60 3.48 12.76
N ILE A 20 0.33 2.63 13.16
CA ILE A 20 0.21 1.17 13.06
C ILE A 20 0.21 0.56 14.47
N PRO A 21 -0.76 -0.32 14.79
CA PRO A 21 -0.82 -0.99 16.08
C PRO A 21 0.24 -2.10 16.22
N SER A 22 0.40 -2.62 17.44
CA SER A 22 1.34 -3.71 17.71
C SER A 22 0.88 -5.01 17.06
N HIS A 23 1.80 -5.75 16.43
CA HIS A 23 1.55 -7.14 16.03
C HIS A 23 1.55 -8.12 17.22
N ALA A 24 2.08 -7.71 18.37
CA ALA A 24 2.10 -8.54 19.58
C ALA A 24 0.73 -8.65 20.25
N ASP A 25 -0.22 -7.78 19.89
CA ASP A 25 -1.58 -7.82 20.40
C ASP A 25 -2.34 -8.95 19.70
N VAL A 26 -2.29 -10.14 20.30
CA VAL A 26 -2.96 -11.35 19.81
C VAL A 26 -4.22 -11.69 20.62
N ASP A 27 -5.14 -12.40 19.99
CA ASP A 27 -6.34 -12.97 20.62
C ASP A 27 -6.07 -14.33 21.27
N GLU A 28 -7.13 -14.94 21.80
CA GLU A 28 -7.08 -16.25 22.45
C GLU A 28 -6.64 -17.40 21.52
N TYR A 29 -6.73 -17.20 20.20
CA TYR A 29 -6.30 -18.14 19.18
C TYR A 29 -4.91 -17.83 18.62
N GLY A 30 -4.23 -16.80 19.15
CA GLY A 30 -2.91 -16.37 18.69
C GLY A 30 -2.94 -15.56 17.39
N LEU A 31 -4.10 -15.06 16.96
CA LEU A 31 -4.23 -14.22 15.77
C LEU A 31 -4.04 -12.74 16.11
N PRO A 32 -3.40 -11.93 15.24
CA PRO A 32 -3.27 -10.49 15.45
C PRO A 32 -4.64 -9.82 15.55
N LYS A 33 -4.91 -9.11 16.65
CA LYS A 33 -6.21 -8.45 16.91
C LYS A 33 -6.55 -7.31 15.95
N HIS A 34 -5.54 -6.75 15.29
CA HIS A 34 -5.65 -5.50 14.55
C HIS A 34 -5.19 -5.61 13.10
N PHE A 35 -4.90 -6.84 12.65
CA PHE A 35 -4.48 -7.09 11.28
C PHE A 35 -5.28 -8.23 10.68
N GLU A 36 -5.78 -8.02 9.47
CA GLU A 36 -6.45 -9.04 8.65
C GLU A 36 -5.49 -10.11 8.12
N TRP A 37 -4.19 -9.96 8.42
CA TRP A 37 -3.15 -10.82 7.89
C TRP A 37 -1.95 -10.91 8.82
N ILE A 38 -1.37 -12.12 8.91
CA ILE A 38 -0.31 -12.45 9.87
C ILE A 38 1.09 -12.12 9.31
N ASN A 39 1.27 -12.24 7.99
CA ASN A 39 2.58 -12.07 7.34
C ASN A 39 2.66 -10.75 6.57
N GLY A 40 2.80 -9.65 7.32
CA GLY A 40 3.17 -8.34 6.80
C GLY A 40 2.13 -7.67 5.89
N VAL A 41 2.60 -6.74 5.07
CA VAL A 41 1.76 -5.95 4.14
C VAL A 41 1.42 -6.78 2.89
N SER A 42 0.15 -6.77 2.47
CA SER A 42 -0.30 -7.54 1.30
C SER A 42 -0.20 -6.81 -0.04
N VAL A 43 -0.21 -5.47 -0.02
CA VAL A 43 -0.15 -4.64 -1.24
C VAL A 43 1.28 -4.61 -1.81
N SER A 44 1.40 -4.45 -3.12
CA SER A 44 2.70 -4.26 -3.78
C SER A 44 3.14 -2.81 -3.83
N GLY A 45 2.22 -1.88 -3.58
CA GLY A 45 2.52 -0.47 -3.39
C GLY A 45 1.30 0.28 -2.86
N LEU A 46 1.54 1.42 -2.23
CA LEU A 46 0.49 2.28 -1.71
C LEU A 46 0.64 3.70 -2.25
N ILE A 47 -0.46 4.28 -2.72
CA ILE A 47 -0.54 5.65 -3.18
C ILE A 47 -1.56 6.38 -2.31
N VAL A 48 -1.12 7.48 -1.69
CA VAL A 48 -1.93 8.30 -0.79
C VAL A 48 -1.86 9.77 -1.20
N GLY A 49 -2.87 10.55 -0.80
CA GLY A 49 -2.87 11.99 -0.99
C GLY A 49 -1.81 12.64 -0.11
N GLU A 50 -1.97 12.50 1.19
CA GLU A 50 -1.07 13.04 2.21
C GLU A 50 -0.87 11.99 3.30
N ILE A 51 0.36 11.92 3.82
CA ILE A 51 0.73 11.00 4.87
C ILE A 51 0.88 11.75 6.19
N CYS A 52 0.28 11.21 7.25
CA CYS A 52 0.46 11.74 8.59
C CYS A 52 1.79 11.25 9.16
N GLU A 53 2.72 12.18 9.38
CA GLU A 53 4.03 11.88 9.98
C GLU A 53 3.96 11.70 11.49
N THR A 54 3.01 12.37 12.14
CA THR A 54 2.81 12.36 13.60
C THR A 54 1.46 11.73 13.97
N PRO A 55 1.32 10.40 13.90
CA PRO A 55 0.08 9.73 14.26
C PRO A 55 -0.29 9.97 15.72
N SER A 56 -1.58 10.05 16.00
CA SER A 56 -2.11 10.20 17.35
C SER A 56 -3.20 9.16 17.61
N HIS A 57 -2.80 8.07 18.24
CA HIS A 57 -3.72 7.03 18.71
C HIS A 57 -3.11 6.28 19.88
N TRP A 58 -3.90 5.93 20.88
CA TRP A 58 -3.39 5.25 22.08
C TRP A 58 -2.74 3.88 21.80
N ARG A 59 -3.06 3.24 20.67
CA ARG A 59 -2.45 1.97 20.21
C ARG A 59 -1.30 2.14 19.23
N HIS A 60 -0.97 3.35 18.79
CA HIS A 60 0.07 3.50 17.77
C HIS A 60 1.43 3.05 18.33
N THR A 61 2.16 2.27 17.55
CA THR A 61 3.54 1.83 17.89
C THR A 61 4.56 2.36 16.90
N LYS A 62 4.13 2.61 15.66
CA LYS A 62 4.97 3.14 14.58
C LYS A 62 4.14 3.93 13.58
N THR A 63 4.82 4.72 12.76
CA THR A 63 4.22 5.43 11.63
C THR A 63 3.92 4.45 10.49
N LEU A 64 2.99 4.84 9.62
CA LEU A 64 2.70 4.08 8.40
C LEU A 64 3.95 3.93 7.52
N SER A 65 4.72 5.02 7.33
CA SER A 65 5.93 5.02 6.51
C SER A 65 6.94 3.98 7.00
N LYS A 66 7.20 3.95 8.32
CA LYS A 66 8.14 3.00 8.92
C LYS A 66 7.67 1.56 8.76
N TRP A 67 6.37 1.31 8.94
CA TRP A 67 5.82 -0.03 8.74
C TRP A 67 5.96 -0.51 7.29
N MET A 68 5.73 0.37 6.32
CA MET A 68 5.89 0.05 4.90
C MET A 68 7.35 -0.23 4.54
N GLU A 69 8.29 0.57 5.06
CA GLU A 69 9.73 0.38 4.88
C GLU A 69 10.19 -0.98 5.45
N GLU A 70 9.78 -1.32 6.68
CA GLU A 70 10.07 -2.61 7.32
C GLU A 70 9.56 -3.82 6.51
N ASN A 71 8.48 -3.64 5.74
CA ASN A 71 7.90 -4.69 4.89
C ASN A 71 8.41 -4.66 3.44
N GLY A 72 9.32 -3.73 3.10
CA GLY A 72 9.83 -3.58 1.74
C GLY A 72 8.77 -3.18 0.72
N VAL A 73 7.71 -2.50 1.15
CA VAL A 73 6.62 -2.07 0.26
C VAL A 73 6.78 -0.60 -0.11
N PRO A 74 6.88 -0.25 -1.41
CA PRO A 74 7.00 1.13 -1.85
C PRO A 74 5.71 1.93 -1.64
N GLY A 75 5.85 3.19 -1.28
CA GLY A 75 4.75 4.14 -1.10
C GLY A 75 4.99 5.45 -1.84
N LEU A 76 3.91 6.11 -2.27
CA LEU A 76 3.92 7.47 -2.83
C LEU A 76 2.88 8.34 -2.11
N SER A 77 3.30 9.52 -1.68
CA SER A 77 2.45 10.56 -1.10
C SER A 77 2.60 11.88 -1.89
N GLY A 78 1.67 12.80 -1.71
CA GLY A 78 1.65 14.11 -2.38
C GLY A 78 1.03 14.08 -3.78
N LEU A 79 0.24 13.05 -4.10
CA LEU A 79 -0.41 12.88 -5.40
C LEU A 79 -1.90 13.20 -5.32
N ASP A 80 -2.46 13.75 -6.41
CA ASP A 80 -3.91 13.86 -6.56
C ASP A 80 -4.51 12.47 -6.84
N THR A 81 -4.84 11.76 -5.75
CA THR A 81 -5.45 10.43 -5.83
C THR A 81 -6.85 10.47 -6.45
N ARG A 82 -7.53 11.63 -6.44
CA ARG A 82 -8.86 11.79 -7.04
C ARG A 82 -8.77 11.78 -8.56
N VAL A 83 -7.79 12.45 -9.15
CA VAL A 83 -7.51 12.38 -10.60
C VAL A 83 -7.18 10.95 -11.01
N LEU A 84 -6.30 10.29 -10.25
CA LEU A 84 -5.92 8.89 -10.53
C LEU A 84 -7.12 7.94 -10.43
N THR A 85 -7.94 8.10 -9.39
CA THR A 85 -9.16 7.28 -9.18
C THR A 85 -10.15 7.44 -10.32
N LYS A 86 -10.35 8.68 -10.81
CA LYS A 86 -11.22 8.92 -11.98
C LYS A 86 -10.73 8.19 -13.22
N LYS A 87 -9.42 8.28 -13.49
CA LYS A 87 -8.80 7.60 -14.64
C LYS A 87 -8.98 6.08 -14.57
N ILE A 88 -8.74 5.49 -13.41
CA ILE A 88 -8.95 4.04 -13.17
C ILE A 88 -10.43 3.68 -13.36
N ARG A 89 -11.36 4.48 -12.82
CA ARG A 89 -12.80 4.22 -12.97
C ARG A 89 -13.26 4.23 -14.43
N GLU A 90 -12.70 5.10 -15.25
CA GLU A 90 -13.07 5.26 -16.66
C GLU A 90 -12.44 4.19 -17.57
N GLN A 91 -11.21 3.77 -17.28
CA GLN A 91 -10.45 2.84 -18.11
C GLN A 91 -10.51 1.38 -17.64
N GLY A 92 -11.05 1.14 -16.43
CA GLY A 92 -11.04 -0.18 -15.79
C GLY A 92 -9.68 -0.48 -15.15
N THR A 93 -9.23 -1.73 -15.25
CA THR A 93 -7.96 -2.16 -14.67
C THR A 93 -6.80 -1.52 -15.43
N ILE A 94 -5.98 -0.74 -14.73
CA ILE A 94 -4.79 -0.09 -15.29
C ILE A 94 -3.53 -0.74 -14.71
N LEU A 95 -2.58 -1.09 -15.59
CA LEU A 95 -1.25 -1.51 -15.17
C LEU A 95 -0.41 -0.29 -14.77
N GLY A 96 0.29 -0.38 -13.64
CA GLY A 96 1.08 0.71 -13.08
C GLY A 96 2.41 0.22 -12.52
N ARG A 97 3.36 1.15 -12.36
CA ARG A 97 4.67 0.89 -11.76
C ARG A 97 5.14 2.10 -10.96
N ILE A 98 5.71 1.86 -9.79
CA ILE A 98 6.39 2.87 -8.97
C ILE A 98 7.89 2.73 -9.23
N ILE A 99 8.55 3.82 -9.61
CA ILE A 99 10.00 3.87 -9.87
C ILE A 99 10.59 4.98 -9.01
N PRO A 100 11.64 4.72 -8.23
CA PRO A 100 12.20 5.71 -7.29
C PRO A 100 12.94 6.86 -8.00
N ASN A 101 13.42 6.63 -9.21
CA ASN A 101 14.20 7.60 -9.99
C ASN A 101 13.58 7.79 -11.37
N VAL A 102 13.98 8.87 -12.03
CA VAL A 102 13.63 9.11 -13.43
C VAL A 102 14.13 7.90 -14.26
N PRO A 103 13.23 7.20 -14.96
CA PRO A 103 13.61 6.07 -15.79
C PRO A 103 14.57 6.53 -16.89
N ASP A 104 15.63 5.75 -17.14
CA ASP A 104 16.47 5.96 -18.32
C ASP A 104 15.59 5.81 -19.58
N PRO A 105 15.54 6.80 -20.49
CA PRO A 105 14.76 6.73 -21.72
C PRO A 105 15.06 5.50 -22.59
N LYS A 106 16.25 4.90 -22.44
CA LYS A 106 16.67 3.71 -23.19
C LYS A 106 16.23 2.40 -22.54
N ARG A 107 15.76 2.44 -21.30
CA ARG A 107 15.37 1.25 -20.55
C ARG A 107 13.89 1.01 -20.77
N ASP A 108 13.59 0.00 -21.58
CA ASP A 108 12.20 -0.39 -21.79
C ASP A 108 11.66 -1.07 -20.53
N PHE A 109 10.51 -0.59 -20.06
CA PHE A 109 9.86 -1.06 -18.87
C PHE A 109 8.60 -1.82 -19.29
N ALA A 110 8.77 -3.10 -19.62
CA ALA A 110 7.63 -3.96 -19.93
C ALA A 110 6.69 -4.04 -18.71
N PHE A 111 5.41 -3.73 -18.88
CA PHE A 111 4.40 -3.99 -17.86
C PHE A 111 4.13 -5.49 -17.76
N THR A 112 3.92 -5.98 -16.55
CA THR A 112 3.55 -7.37 -16.30
C THR A 112 2.18 -7.36 -15.66
N ASP A 113 1.21 -8.04 -16.26
CA ASP A 113 -0.12 -8.16 -15.67
C ASP A 113 -0.09 -9.24 -14.57
N PRO A 114 -0.33 -8.88 -13.30
CA PRO A 114 -0.40 -9.87 -12.22
C PRO A 114 -1.58 -10.83 -12.35
N ASN A 115 -2.64 -10.47 -13.08
CA ASN A 115 -3.84 -11.29 -13.23
C ASN A 115 -3.63 -12.50 -14.15
N GLU A 116 -2.56 -12.52 -14.95
CA GLU A 116 -2.17 -13.70 -15.75
C GLU A 116 -1.58 -14.83 -14.90
N LYS A 117 -1.23 -14.55 -13.64
CA LYS A 117 -0.65 -15.52 -12.71
C LYS A 117 -1.72 -16.05 -11.75
N ASN A 118 -1.56 -17.29 -11.29
CA ASN A 118 -2.38 -17.80 -10.20
C ASN A 118 -1.99 -17.13 -8.88
N LEU A 119 -2.74 -16.11 -8.47
CA LEU A 119 -2.47 -15.35 -7.24
C LEU A 119 -2.93 -16.06 -5.96
N VAL A 120 -3.75 -17.13 -6.10
CA VAL A 120 -4.28 -17.93 -5.00
C VAL A 120 -3.29 -18.99 -4.53
N ALA A 121 -2.45 -19.48 -5.46
CA ALA A 121 -1.38 -20.43 -5.18
C ALA A 121 -0.28 -19.87 -4.25
#